data_AF-A0A5E4JR58-F1
#
_entry.id   AF-A0A5E4JR58-F1
#
_cell.length_a   1.000
_cell.length_b   1.000
_cell.length_c   1.000
_cell.angle_alpha   90.00
_cell.angle_beta   90.00
_cell.angle_gamma   90.00
#
_symmetry.space_group_name_H-M   'P 1'
#
loop_
_entity.id
_entity.type
_entity.pdbx_description
1 polymer ?
#
loop_
_entity_poly.entity_id
_entity_poly.type
_entity_poly.pdbx_seq_one_letter_code
_entity_poly.pdbx_strand_id
1 'polypeptide(L)'
;MDKLLLAGLFSFIPLLSWVLTYYFANKQKQLHLYKNHWVTYYDDFLFIVFNFFAVLSITNINQTIVLIVVCLSAIFSFFAHRMWFLNYDKEKETQFMYSTKKKKVMPAGYVHFIFTVFEMGVAFSFLIFSQLGVYFYLAIALIFIFFIFGLIGSRKIHGHIARSDWIFYAICILIILAKIIISIRN
;
A
#
# COMPACT_ATOMS: atom_id res chain seq x y z
N MET A 1 -13.33 -19.37 -8.74
CA MET A 1 -11.94 -19.09 -9.19
C MET A 1 -11.00 -19.68 -8.16
N ASP A 2 -9.95 -20.39 -8.57
CA ASP A 2 -8.97 -20.98 -7.65
C ASP A 2 -8.35 -19.87 -6.78
N LYS A 3 -8.31 -20.08 -5.46
CA LYS A 3 -7.75 -19.13 -4.50
C LYS A 3 -6.26 -18.89 -4.76
N LEU A 4 -5.55 -19.91 -5.25
CA LEU A 4 -4.15 -19.80 -5.64
C LEU A 4 -3.97 -18.90 -6.87
N LEU A 5 -4.85 -19.04 -7.87
CA LEU A 5 -4.85 -18.17 -9.04
C LEU A 5 -5.13 -16.72 -8.63
N LEU A 6 -6.10 -16.49 -7.75
CA LEU A 6 -6.39 -15.17 -7.19
C LEU A 6 -5.17 -14.59 -6.48
N ALA A 7 -4.53 -15.35 -5.60
CA ALA A 7 -3.33 -14.92 -4.90
C ALA A 7 -2.22 -14.55 -5.88
N GLY A 8 -2.00 -15.37 -6.92
CA GLY A 8 -1.08 -15.08 -8.02
C GLY A 8 -1.40 -13.76 -8.71
N LEU A 9 -2.64 -13.55 -9.15
CA LEU A 9 -3.08 -12.34 -9.85
C LEU A 9 -2.86 -11.06 -9.01
N PHE A 10 -3.22 -11.09 -7.73
CA PHE A 10 -3.02 -9.95 -6.83
C PHE A 10 -1.54 -9.69 -6.52
N SER A 11 -0.71 -10.73 -6.52
CA SER A 11 0.74 -10.60 -6.36
C SER A 11 1.42 -9.88 -7.54
N PHE A 12 0.79 -9.86 -8.71
CA PHE A 12 1.32 -9.13 -9.88
C PHE A 12 0.97 -7.63 -9.88
N ILE A 13 0.01 -7.19 -9.05
CA ILE A 13 -0.42 -5.78 -8.99
C ILE A 13 0.75 -4.81 -8.69
N PRO A 14 1.63 -5.06 -7.70
CA PRO A 14 2.77 -4.19 -7.43
C PRO A 14 3.77 -4.15 -8.59
N LEU A 15 4.00 -5.29 -9.26
CA LEU A 15 4.87 -5.33 -10.44
C LEU A 15 4.30 -4.50 -11.60
N LEU A 16 3.00 -4.62 -11.85
CA LEU A 16 2.32 -3.82 -12.87
C LEU A 16 2.38 -2.32 -12.55
N SER A 17 2.15 -1.95 -11.28
CA SER A 17 2.31 -0.58 -10.80
C SER A 17 3.72 -0.06 -11.05
N TRP A 18 4.75 -0.84 -10.72
CA TRP A 18 6.15 -0.48 -10.93
C TRP A 18 6.46 -0.28 -12.42
N VAL A 19 6.07 -1.21 -13.30
CA VAL A 19 6.31 -1.12 -14.74
C VAL A 19 5.64 0.11 -15.35
N LEU A 20 4.36 0.35 -15.03
CA LEU A 20 3.61 1.47 -15.55
C LEU A 20 4.14 2.81 -15.02
N THR A 21 4.46 2.87 -13.72
CA THR A 21 5.05 4.06 -13.09
C THR A 21 6.40 4.38 -13.71
N TYR A 22 7.25 3.37 -13.92
CA TYR A 22 8.53 3.51 -14.61
C TYR A 22 8.33 4.06 -16.03
N TYR A 23 7.44 3.47 -16.81
CA TYR A 23 7.16 3.88 -18.18
C TYR A 23 6.70 5.35 -18.25
N PHE A 24 5.74 5.76 -17.42
CA PHE A 24 5.25 7.14 -17.41
C PHE A 24 6.27 8.14 -16.87
N ALA A 25 7.02 7.77 -15.82
CA ALA A 25 8.10 8.61 -15.29
C ALA A 25 9.21 8.83 -16.33
N ASN A 26 9.57 7.78 -17.09
CA ASN A 26 10.54 7.88 -18.17
C ASN A 26 10.02 8.77 -19.31
N LYS A 27 8.78 8.57 -19.75
CA LYS A 27 8.12 9.40 -20.77
C LYS A 27 8.09 10.89 -20.40
N GLN A 28 8.09 11.20 -19.10
CA GLN A 28 8.06 12.56 -18.55
C GLN A 28 9.44 13.10 -18.16
N LYS A 29 10.52 12.35 -18.41
CA LYS A 29 11.90 12.70 -18.00
C LYS A 29 12.05 12.87 -16.47
N GLN A 30 11.21 12.19 -15.69
CA GLN A 30 11.19 12.21 -14.22
C GLN A 30 11.69 10.90 -13.60
N LEU A 31 12.33 10.04 -14.39
CA LEU A 31 12.79 8.72 -13.92
C LEU A 31 13.76 8.81 -12.74
N HIS A 32 14.62 9.82 -12.71
CA HIS A 32 15.54 10.05 -11.58
C HIS A 32 14.79 10.33 -10.27
N LEU A 33 13.67 11.07 -10.33
CA LEU A 33 12.81 11.33 -9.16
C LEU A 33 12.14 10.04 -8.70
N TYR A 34 11.62 9.24 -9.64
CA TYR A 34 11.01 7.95 -9.29
C TYR A 34 12.00 7.00 -8.61
N LYS A 35 13.22 6.87 -9.16
CA LYS A 35 14.28 6.02 -8.56
C LYS A 35 14.73 6.47 -7.17
N ASN A 36 14.63 7.78 -6.89
CA ASN A 36 14.95 8.33 -5.58
C ASN A 36 13.82 8.17 -4.56
N HIS A 37 12.59 7.90 -5.03
CA HIS A 37 11.44 7.69 -4.16
C HIS A 37 11.42 6.26 -3.63
N TRP A 38 12.15 6.04 -2.53
CA TRP A 38 12.47 4.70 -2.00
C TRP A 38 11.25 3.78 -1.84
N VAL A 39 10.18 4.28 -1.25
CA VAL A 39 8.99 3.47 -0.93
C VAL A 39 8.37 2.87 -2.19
N THR A 40 8.16 3.70 -3.22
CA THR A 40 7.47 3.27 -4.45
C THR A 40 8.37 2.56 -5.45
N TYR A 41 9.69 2.67 -5.29
CA TYR A 41 10.63 2.00 -6.16
C TYR A 41 11.13 0.67 -5.57
N TYR A 42 11.27 0.56 -4.25
CA TYR A 42 11.82 -0.62 -3.58
C TYR A 42 10.82 -1.30 -2.65
N ASP A 43 10.22 -0.55 -1.71
CA ASP A 43 9.41 -1.17 -0.65
C ASP A 43 8.12 -1.79 -1.20
N ASP A 44 7.56 -1.21 -2.27
CA ASP A 44 6.36 -1.75 -2.92
C ASP A 44 6.53 -3.19 -3.43
N PHE A 45 7.76 -3.69 -3.62
CA PHE A 45 7.99 -5.10 -3.99
C PHE A 45 7.63 -6.09 -2.88
N LEU A 46 7.63 -5.65 -1.61
CA LEU A 46 7.18 -6.49 -0.49
C LEU A 46 5.71 -6.87 -0.65
N PHE A 47 4.92 -6.02 -1.31
CA PHE A 47 3.52 -6.27 -1.59
C PHE A 47 3.28 -7.46 -2.53
N ILE A 48 4.26 -7.88 -3.33
CA ILE A 48 4.14 -9.07 -4.18
C ILE A 48 3.93 -10.30 -3.29
N VAL A 49 4.83 -10.49 -2.33
CA VAL A 49 4.79 -11.64 -1.42
C VAL A 49 3.66 -11.48 -0.39
N PHE A 50 3.42 -10.25 0.07
CA PHE A 50 2.34 -9.96 1.00
C PHE A 50 0.98 -10.29 0.38
N ASN A 51 0.69 -9.83 -0.84
CA ASN A 51 -0.59 -10.09 -1.50
C ASN A 51 -0.85 -11.57 -1.69
N PHE A 52 0.20 -12.34 -2.01
CA PHE A 52 0.10 -13.79 -2.12
C PHE A 52 -0.43 -14.40 -0.80
N PHE A 53 0.24 -14.13 0.31
CA PHE A 53 -0.14 -14.69 1.61
C PHE A 53 -1.43 -14.09 2.17
N ALA A 54 -1.65 -12.79 1.97
CA ALA A 54 -2.85 -12.09 2.38
C ALA A 54 -4.08 -12.73 1.75
N VAL A 55 -4.10 -12.90 0.43
CA VAL A 55 -5.21 -13.54 -0.29
C VAL A 55 -5.41 -15.00 0.16
N LEU A 56 -4.32 -15.76 0.33
CA LEU A 56 -4.41 -17.14 0.83
C LEU A 56 -4.94 -17.24 2.27
N SER A 57 -4.73 -16.22 3.10
CA SER A 57 -5.22 -16.18 4.48
C SER A 57 -6.68 -15.73 4.61
N ILE A 58 -7.22 -14.97 3.64
CA ILE A 58 -8.59 -14.45 3.68
C ILE A 58 -9.60 -15.59 3.51
N THR A 59 -10.60 -15.65 4.38
CA THR A 59 -11.70 -16.63 4.32
C THR A 59 -13.04 -15.91 4.22
N ASN A 60 -14.07 -16.60 3.72
CA ASN A 60 -15.45 -16.11 3.70
C ASN A 60 -15.61 -14.73 3.04
N ILE A 61 -15.19 -14.62 1.78
CA ILE A 61 -15.30 -13.40 1.00
C ILE A 61 -16.76 -13.15 0.60
N ASN A 62 -17.46 -12.30 1.35
CA ASN A 62 -18.75 -11.76 0.93
C ASN A 62 -18.50 -10.61 -0.08
N GLN A 63 -19.05 -10.74 -1.29
CA GLN A 63 -18.87 -9.78 -2.38
C GLN A 63 -19.28 -8.35 -2.00
N THR A 64 -20.35 -8.20 -1.22
CA THR A 64 -20.82 -6.89 -0.71
C THR A 64 -19.79 -6.27 0.22
N ILE A 65 -19.19 -7.08 1.10
CA ILE A 65 -18.18 -6.62 2.04
C ILE A 65 -16.90 -6.20 1.31
N VAL A 66 -16.48 -6.97 0.29
CA VAL A 66 -15.35 -6.57 -0.57
C VAL A 66 -15.60 -5.24 -1.24
N LEU A 67 -16.80 -5.03 -1.80
CA LEU A 67 -17.15 -3.76 -2.43
C LEU A 67 -17.05 -2.60 -1.43
N ILE A 68 -17.56 -2.77 -0.21
CA ILE A 68 -17.45 -1.78 0.86
C ILE A 68 -15.98 -1.50 1.18
N VAL A 69 -15.15 -2.53 1.33
CA VAL A 69 -13.72 -2.38 1.62
C VAL A 69 -13.01 -1.64 0.49
N VAL A 70 -13.29 -1.96 -0.77
CA VAL A 70 -12.72 -1.26 -1.93
C VAL A 70 -13.14 0.21 -1.95
N CYS A 71 -14.42 0.51 -1.72
CA CYS A 71 -14.91 1.89 -1.63
C CYS A 71 -14.23 2.67 -0.51
N LEU A 72 -14.14 2.09 0.69
CA LEU A 72 -13.44 2.70 1.82
C LEU A 72 -11.94 2.90 1.52
N SER A 73 -11.30 1.90 0.90
CA SER A 73 -9.90 1.99 0.49
C SER A 73 -9.67 3.11 -0.52
N ALA A 74 -10.60 3.30 -1.46
CA ALA A 74 -10.57 4.39 -2.41
C ALA A 74 -10.70 5.75 -1.70
N ILE A 75 -11.65 5.88 -0.78
CA ILE A 75 -11.87 7.12 0.00
C ILE A 75 -10.63 7.45 0.86
N PHE A 76 -10.11 6.48 1.61
CA PHE A 76 -8.93 6.68 2.46
C PHE A 76 -7.69 6.99 1.63
N SER A 77 -7.45 6.27 0.54
CA SER A 77 -6.33 6.53 -0.35
C SER A 77 -6.42 7.92 -0.98
N PHE A 78 -7.62 8.33 -1.43
CA PHE A 78 -7.86 9.67 -1.96
C PHE A 78 -7.56 10.75 -0.93
N PHE A 79 -8.06 10.58 0.30
CA PHE A 79 -7.82 11.54 1.37
C PHE A 79 -6.33 11.62 1.74
N ALA A 80 -5.67 10.47 1.90
CA ALA A 80 -4.24 10.41 2.22
C ALA A 80 -3.39 11.10 1.16
N HIS A 81 -3.58 10.77 -0.13
CA HIS A 81 -2.83 11.41 -1.21
C HIS A 81 -3.16 12.89 -1.35
N ARG A 82 -4.41 13.30 -1.16
CA ARG A 82 -4.79 14.72 -1.16
C ARG A 82 -4.08 15.48 -0.04
N MET A 83 -4.07 14.95 1.18
CA MET A 83 -3.34 15.54 2.29
C MET A 83 -1.85 15.59 2.01
N TRP A 84 -1.29 14.55 1.38
CA TRP A 84 0.11 14.51 1.02
C TRP A 84 0.46 15.57 -0.04
N PHE A 85 -0.32 15.70 -1.11
CA PHE A 85 -0.15 16.72 -2.14
C PHE A 85 -0.33 18.15 -1.64
N LEU A 86 -1.19 18.37 -0.63
CA LEU A 86 -1.40 19.68 -0.03
C LEU A 86 -0.30 20.07 0.98
N ASN A 87 0.28 19.10 1.69
CA ASN A 87 1.21 19.35 2.78
C ASN A 87 2.69 19.20 2.38
N TYR A 88 3.02 18.39 1.37
CA TYR A 88 4.39 18.20 0.89
C TYR A 88 4.69 19.12 -0.29
N ASP A 89 4.96 20.39 0.02
CA ASP A 89 5.40 21.42 -0.93
C ASP A 89 6.86 21.24 -1.39
N LYS A 90 7.46 20.06 -1.14
CA LYS A 90 8.83 19.74 -1.53
C LYS A 90 8.84 19.16 -2.93
N GLU A 91 8.94 20.05 -3.91
CA GLU A 91 9.13 19.77 -5.34
C GLU A 91 10.20 18.70 -5.66
N LYS A 92 11.16 18.44 -4.76
CA LYS A 92 12.31 17.59 -5.04
C LYS A 92 12.03 16.07 -5.03
N GLU A 93 10.94 15.60 -4.43
CA GLU A 93 10.77 14.16 -4.12
C GLU A 93 9.46 13.58 -4.67
N THR A 94 8.40 14.37 -4.72
CA THR A 94 7.04 13.91 -5.07
C THR A 94 6.61 14.30 -6.49
N GLN A 95 7.49 15.01 -7.23
CA GLN A 95 7.17 15.61 -8.52
C GLN A 95 6.84 14.62 -9.64
N PHE A 96 7.25 13.35 -9.51
CA PHE A 96 6.83 12.32 -10.46
C PHE A 96 5.37 11.90 -10.27
N MET A 97 4.79 12.15 -9.09
CA MET A 97 3.38 11.88 -8.80
C MET A 97 2.50 13.13 -8.98
N TYR A 98 2.95 14.29 -8.52
CA TYR A 98 2.19 15.53 -8.60
C TYR A 98 3.07 16.72 -8.99
N SER A 99 2.63 17.50 -9.97
CA SER A 99 3.31 18.71 -10.37
C SER A 99 2.66 19.93 -9.73
N THR A 100 3.37 20.55 -8.78
CA THR A 100 3.04 21.84 -8.17
C THR A 100 2.85 22.94 -9.23
N LYS A 101 3.78 23.05 -10.19
CA LYS A 101 3.74 24.01 -11.31
C LYS A 101 2.49 23.87 -12.17
N LYS A 102 2.07 22.63 -12.45
CA LYS A 102 0.88 22.34 -13.27
C LYS A 102 -0.39 22.16 -12.43
N LYS A 103 -0.28 22.25 -11.10
CA LYS A 103 -1.32 21.94 -10.11
C LYS A 103 -2.14 20.69 -10.45
N LYS A 104 -1.46 19.62 -10.88
CA LYS A 104 -2.11 18.39 -11.34
C LYS A 104 -1.31 17.14 -11.03
N VAL A 105 -2.04 16.04 -10.85
CA VAL A 105 -1.48 14.69 -10.76
C VAL A 105 -0.88 14.30 -12.10
N MET A 106 0.33 13.77 -12.08
CA MET A 106 1.02 13.27 -13.26
C MET A 106 0.56 11.83 -13.54
N PRO A 107 0.57 11.36 -14.80
CA PRO A 107 0.26 9.98 -15.15
C PRO A 107 0.88 8.89 -14.25
N ALA A 108 2.16 9.00 -13.87
CA ALA A 108 2.78 8.08 -12.93
C ALA A 108 2.14 8.14 -11.53
N GLY A 109 1.72 9.32 -11.08
CA GLY A 109 0.95 9.50 -9.85
C GLY A 109 -0.44 8.87 -9.89
N TYR A 110 -1.14 8.90 -11.03
CA TYR A 110 -2.42 8.19 -11.17
C TYR A 110 -2.25 6.67 -11.11
N VAL A 111 -1.19 6.13 -11.72
CA VAL A 111 -0.87 4.70 -11.64
C VAL A 111 -0.63 4.30 -10.18
N HIS A 112 0.26 5.01 -9.48
CA HIS A 112 0.55 4.72 -8.09
C HIS A 112 -0.69 4.89 -7.20
N PHE A 113 -1.50 5.93 -7.45
CA PHE A 113 -2.75 6.14 -6.72
C PHE A 113 -3.70 4.94 -6.84
N ILE A 114 -3.95 4.46 -8.07
CA ILE A 114 -4.80 3.29 -8.33
C ILE A 114 -4.23 2.06 -7.64
N PHE A 115 -2.91 1.86 -7.73
CA PHE A 115 -2.22 0.79 -7.01
C PHE A 115 -2.49 0.85 -5.50
N THR A 116 -2.32 2.01 -4.87
CA THR A 116 -2.55 2.15 -3.42
C THR A 116 -4.00 1.88 -3.04
N VAL A 117 -4.97 2.23 -3.88
CA VAL A 117 -6.39 1.86 -3.65
C VAL A 117 -6.56 0.34 -3.56
N PHE A 118 -5.99 -0.40 -4.52
CA PHE A 118 -6.05 -1.87 -4.50
C PHE A 118 -5.32 -2.43 -3.29
N GLU A 119 -4.15 -1.89 -2.98
CA GLU A 119 -3.28 -2.43 -1.93
C GLU A 119 -3.87 -2.21 -0.53
N MET A 120 -4.44 -1.03 -0.30
CA MET A 120 -5.23 -0.77 0.92
C MET A 120 -6.46 -1.68 0.99
N GLY A 121 -7.08 -2.01 -0.15
CA GLY A 121 -8.18 -2.96 -0.24
C GLY A 121 -7.78 -4.37 0.20
N VAL A 122 -6.63 -4.85 -0.27
CA VAL A 122 -6.08 -6.15 0.14
C VAL A 122 -5.70 -6.11 1.61
N ALA A 123 -5.00 -5.07 2.07
CA ALA A 123 -4.56 -4.94 3.45
C ALA A 123 -5.73 -4.88 4.44
N PHE A 124 -6.77 -4.10 4.17
CA PHE A 124 -7.96 -4.07 5.03
C PHE A 124 -8.74 -5.39 4.98
N SER A 125 -8.89 -5.98 3.79
CA SER A 125 -9.53 -7.30 3.68
C SER A 125 -8.76 -8.36 4.46
N PHE A 126 -7.43 -8.32 4.41
CA PHE A 126 -6.55 -9.16 5.18
C PHE A 126 -6.77 -8.95 6.69
N LEU A 127 -6.66 -7.72 7.17
CA LEU A 127 -6.78 -7.43 8.60
C LEU A 127 -8.12 -7.89 9.18
N ILE A 128 -9.21 -7.72 8.43
CA ILE A 128 -10.56 -8.05 8.92
C ILE A 128 -10.87 -9.54 8.72
N PHE A 129 -10.67 -10.09 7.51
CA PHE A 129 -11.22 -11.40 7.11
C PHE A 129 -10.24 -12.57 7.06
N SER A 130 -8.95 -12.33 7.34
CA SER A 130 -7.98 -13.44 7.44
C SER A 130 -8.31 -14.44 8.54
N GLN A 131 -8.01 -15.70 8.33
CA GLN A 131 -7.99 -16.71 9.38
C GLN A 131 -6.59 -16.78 9.99
N LEU A 132 -6.50 -17.00 11.31
CA LEU A 132 -5.21 -17.25 11.96
C LEU A 132 -4.63 -18.57 11.45
N GLY A 133 -3.39 -18.52 10.97
CA GLY A 133 -2.68 -19.65 10.38
C GLY A 133 -1.34 -19.21 9.79
N VAL A 134 -0.60 -20.14 9.20
CA VAL A 134 0.77 -19.87 8.71
C VAL A 134 0.82 -18.67 7.74
N TYR A 135 -0.11 -18.59 6.78
CA TYR A 135 -0.15 -17.49 5.81
C TYR A 135 -0.45 -16.14 6.46
N PHE A 136 -1.26 -16.11 7.52
CA PHE A 136 -1.54 -14.89 8.27
C PHE A 136 -0.29 -14.35 8.96
N TYR A 137 0.46 -15.21 9.64
CA TYR A 137 1.69 -14.80 10.33
C TYR A 137 2.78 -14.37 9.34
N LEU A 138 2.89 -15.03 8.18
CA LEU A 138 3.80 -14.62 7.11
C LEU A 138 3.43 -13.24 6.54
N ALA A 139 2.14 -12.99 6.29
CA ALA A 139 1.67 -11.69 5.82
C ALA A 139 1.91 -10.58 6.87
N ILE A 140 1.70 -10.87 8.16
CA ILE A 140 2.02 -9.93 9.25
C ILE A 140 3.51 -9.61 9.30
N ALA A 141 4.38 -10.61 9.19
CA ALA A 141 5.82 -10.40 9.19
C ALA A 141 6.22 -9.44 8.06
N LEU A 142 5.63 -9.60 6.87
CA LEU A 142 5.85 -8.69 5.74
C LEU A 142 5.33 -7.27 5.98
N ILE A 143 4.17 -7.10 6.64
CA ILE A 143 3.68 -5.79 7.07
C ILE A 143 4.70 -5.11 8.00
N PHE A 144 5.24 -5.82 8.99
CA PHE A 144 6.23 -5.26 9.90
C PHE A 144 7.54 -4.90 9.20
N ILE A 145 8.00 -5.75 8.28
CA ILE A 145 9.17 -5.46 7.43
C ILE A 145 8.90 -4.18 6.62
N PHE A 146 7.73 -4.07 5.99
CA PHE A 146 7.32 -2.87 5.26
C PHE A 146 7.28 -1.62 6.15
N PHE A 147 6.78 -1.72 7.40
CA PHE A 147 6.79 -0.60 8.34
C PHE A 147 8.22 -0.16 8.69
N ILE A 148 9.13 -1.10 8.94
CA ILE A 148 10.53 -0.79 9.24
C ILE A 148 11.18 -0.08 8.05
N PHE A 149 11.02 -0.60 6.83
CA PHE A 149 11.55 0.04 5.62
C PHE A 149 10.92 1.41 5.37
N GLY A 150 9.60 1.54 5.54
CA GLY A 150 8.89 2.81 5.43
C GLY A 150 9.37 3.86 6.43
N LEU A 151 9.64 3.47 7.68
CA LEU A 151 10.23 4.36 8.71
C LEU A 151 11.63 4.84 8.30
N ILE A 152 12.48 3.93 7.82
CA ILE A 152 13.84 4.24 7.37
C ILE A 152 13.77 5.16 6.13
N GLY A 153 12.95 4.81 5.15
CA GLY A 153 12.72 5.56 3.93
C GLY A 153 12.19 6.97 4.21
N SER A 154 11.15 7.10 5.03
CA SER A 154 10.59 8.39 5.42
C SER A 154 11.60 9.26 6.16
N ARG A 155 12.38 8.70 7.09
CA ARG A 155 13.45 9.48 7.76
C ARG A 155 14.54 9.91 6.79
N LYS A 156 14.96 9.04 5.88
CA LYS A 156 16.01 9.32 4.89
C LYS A 156 15.60 10.40 3.89
N ILE A 157 14.34 10.34 3.44
CA ILE A 157 13.80 11.24 2.41
C ILE A 157 13.32 12.55 3.05
N HIS A 158 12.46 12.47 4.05
CA HIS A 158 11.77 13.63 4.61
C HIS A 158 12.41 14.20 5.88
N GLY A 159 13.37 13.50 6.49
CA GLY A 159 13.99 13.86 7.77
C GLY A 159 13.10 13.58 8.99
N HIS A 160 11.87 13.14 8.78
CA HIS A 160 10.89 12.84 9.82
C HIS A 160 9.90 11.78 9.33
N ILE A 161 9.08 11.27 10.23
CA ILE A 161 7.99 10.33 9.91
C ILE A 161 6.68 11.10 10.01
N ALA A 162 5.82 10.97 9.00
CA ALA A 162 4.56 11.69 9.02
C ALA A 162 3.66 11.18 10.15
N ARG A 163 2.88 12.06 10.77
CA ARG A 163 1.93 11.66 11.82
C ARG A 163 0.89 10.65 11.31
N SER A 164 0.51 10.76 10.04
CA SER A 164 -0.38 9.82 9.37
C SER A 164 0.16 8.39 9.40
N ASP A 165 1.47 8.23 9.22
CA ASP A 165 2.12 6.91 9.15
C ASP A 165 2.10 6.25 10.53
N TRP A 166 2.39 7.03 11.58
CA TRP A 166 2.29 6.56 12.97
C TRP A 166 0.87 6.13 13.34
N ILE A 167 -0.13 6.92 12.96
CA ILE A 167 -1.54 6.58 13.20
C ILE A 167 -1.90 5.28 12.49
N PHE A 168 -1.48 5.14 11.23
CA PHE A 168 -1.71 3.92 10.45
C PHE A 168 -1.07 2.69 11.10
N TYR A 169 0.20 2.78 11.51
CA TYR A 169 0.90 1.68 12.18
C TYR A 169 0.23 1.30 13.50
N ALA A 170 -0.16 2.28 14.31
CA ALA A 170 -0.87 2.03 15.56
C ALA A 170 -2.20 1.31 15.31
N ILE A 171 -3.00 1.76 14.35
CA ILE A 171 -4.27 1.12 13.99
C ILE A 171 -4.03 -0.33 13.51
N CYS A 172 -3.06 -0.56 12.62
CA CYS A 172 -2.73 -1.90 12.16
C CYS A 172 -2.33 -2.83 13.30
N ILE A 173 -1.46 -2.38 14.21
CA ILE A 173 -1.03 -3.16 15.37
C ILE A 173 -2.24 -3.48 16.27
N LEU A 174 -3.08 -2.49 16.57
CA LEU A 174 -4.26 -2.70 17.41
C LEU A 174 -5.24 -3.72 16.81
N ILE A 175 -5.49 -3.67 15.50
CA ILE A 175 -6.37 -4.63 14.82
C ILE A 175 -5.77 -6.04 14.88
N ILE A 176 -4.46 -6.19 14.60
CA ILE A 176 -3.76 -7.47 14.69
C ILE A 176 -3.85 -8.05 16.10
N LEU A 177 -3.57 -7.24 17.13
CA LEU A 177 -3.63 -7.66 18.52
C LEU A 177 -5.05 -8.06 18.93
N ALA A 178 -6.05 -7.24 18.60
CA ALA A 178 -7.45 -7.54 18.87
C ALA A 178 -7.86 -8.90 18.26
N LYS A 179 -7.43 -9.16 17.02
CA LYS A 179 -7.72 -10.41 16.32
C LYS A 179 -7.09 -11.63 16.99
N ILE A 180 -5.82 -11.52 17.39
CA ILE A 180 -5.13 -12.58 18.14
C ILE A 180 -5.83 -12.85 19.47
N ILE A 181 -6.18 -11.79 20.22
CA ILE A 181 -6.86 -11.91 21.52
C ILE A 181 -8.24 -12.58 21.38
N ILE A 182 -9.04 -12.15 20.41
CA ILE A 182 -10.37 -12.74 20.15
C ILE A 182 -10.24 -14.23 19.81
N SER A 183 -9.25 -14.60 19.00
CA SER A 183 -9.06 -15.99 18.61
C SER A 183 -8.52 -16.89 19.72
N ILE A 184 -7.85 -16.35 20.74
CA ILE A 184 -7.41 -17.15 21.90
C ILE A 184 -8.60 -17.43 22.84
N ARG A 185 -9.63 -16.58 22.82
CA ARG A 185 -10.81 -16.68 23.70
C ARG A 185 -11.90 -17.62 23.17
N ASN A 186 -11.90 -17.90 21.88
CA ASN A 186 -12.85 -18.78 21.20
C ASN A 186 -12.20 -20.14 20.91
#